data_AF-A0A8J6ZN56-F1
#
_entry.id   AF-A0A8J6ZN56-F1
#
_cell.length_a   1.000
_cell.length_b   1.000
_cell.length_c   1.000
_cell.angle_alpha   90.00
_cell.angle_beta   90.00
_cell.angle_gamma   90.00
#
_symmetry.space_group_name_H-M   'P 1'
#
loop_
_entity.id
_entity.type
_entity.pdbx_description
1 polymer ?
#
loop_
_entity_poly.entity_id
_entity_poly.type
_entity_poly.pdbx_seq_one_letter_code
_entity_poly.pdbx_strand_id
1 'polypeptide(L)' 'MSVDIHLGWTQAQGREHLMKYYGKRSRLLLTEEELDNFLLFLQLTDTPAND' A
#
# COMPACT_ATOMS: atom_id res chain seq x y z
N MET A 1 9.95 17.59 8.58
CA MET A 1 10.17 16.18 8.28
C MET A 1 8.84 15.63 7.81
N SER A 2 8.70 15.38 6.50
CA SER A 2 7.41 14.96 5.91
C SER A 2 7.00 13.59 6.44
N VAL A 3 5.98 13.59 7.29
CA VAL A 3 5.20 12.42 7.66
C VAL A 3 3.92 12.46 6.85
N ASP A 4 3.99 12.04 5.58
CA ASP A 4 2.79 11.68 4.83
C ASP A 4 2.79 10.18 4.59
N ILE A 5 2.21 9.49 5.58
CA ILE A 5 1.86 8.07 5.57
C ILE A 5 0.41 7.98 6.07
N HIS A 6 -0.52 8.70 5.45
CA HIS A 6 -1.92 8.75 5.85
C HIS A 6 -2.75 7.54 5.36
N LEU A 7 -2.17 6.33 5.47
CA LEU A 7 -2.90 5.08 5.26
C LEU A 7 -2.56 4.02 6.33
N GLY A 8 -1.98 4.41 7.47
CA GLY A 8 -1.61 3.50 8.57
C GLY A 8 -0.46 2.51 8.28
N TRP A 9 0.03 2.44 7.04
CA TRP A 9 1.04 1.46 6.62
C TRP A 9 2.46 2.02 6.61
N THR A 10 3.34 1.44 7.42
CA THR A 10 4.78 1.74 7.35
C THR A 10 5.36 1.35 5.99
N GLN A 11 6.46 2.00 5.56
CA GLN A 11 7.14 1.62 4.32
C GLN A 11 7.58 0.14 4.29
N ALA A 12 7.83 -0.46 5.46
CA ALA A 12 8.20 -1.87 5.57
C ALA A 12 7.02 -2.79 5.22
N GLN A 13 5.83 -2.52 5.79
CA GLN A 13 4.60 -3.25 5.46
C GLN A 13 4.27 -3.12 3.97
N GLY A 14 4.37 -1.89 3.44
CA GLY A 14 4.17 -1.66 2.00
C GLY A 14 5.11 -2.49 1.15
N ARG A 15 6.41 -2.52 1.45
CA ARG A 15 7.39 -3.34 0.73
C ARG A 15 7.11 -4.84 0.82
N GLU A 16 6.74 -5.34 2.01
CA GLU A 16 6.43 -6.75 2.20
C GLU A 16 5.21 -7.18 1.38
N HIS A 17 4.15 -6.37 1.38
CA HIS A 17 2.97 -6.62 0.56
C HIS A 17 3.29 -6.57 -0.94
N LEU A 18 4.08 -5.58 -1.37
CA LEU A 18 4.51 -5.49 -2.77
C LEU A 18 5.30 -6.73 -3.21
N MET A 19 6.16 -7.24 -2.35
CA MET A 19 6.97 -8.40 -2.65
C MET A 19 6.13 -9.69 -2.63
N LYS A 20 5.15 -9.79 -1.73
CA LYS A 20 4.27 -10.95 -1.58
C LYS A 20 3.22 -11.08 -2.71
N TYR A 21 2.60 -9.97 -3.10
CA TYR A 21 1.46 -9.99 -4.04
C TYR A 21 1.84 -9.63 -5.47
N TYR A 22 2.87 -8.81 -5.66
CA TYR A 22 3.30 -8.32 -6.99
C TYR A 22 4.73 -8.76 -7.36
N GLY A 23 5.47 -9.36 -6.42
CA GLY A 23 6.89 -9.69 -6.62
C GLY A 23 7.80 -8.47 -6.77
N LYS A 24 7.33 -7.27 -6.37
CA LYS A 24 8.06 -6.01 -6.56
C LYS A 24 8.59 -5.46 -5.24
N ARG A 25 9.69 -4.72 -5.32
CA ARG A 25 10.31 -4.05 -4.15
C ARG A 25 9.87 -2.61 -3.96
N SER A 26 9.17 -2.03 -4.93
CA SER A 26 8.77 -0.62 -4.93
C SER A 26 7.49 -0.42 -5.75
N ARG A 27 6.66 0.55 -5.33
CA ARG A 27 5.44 0.98 -6.03
C ARG A 27 5.74 1.52 -7.43
N LEU A 28 6.94 2.05 -7.63
CA LEU A 28 7.40 2.56 -8.93
C LEU A 28 7.60 1.44 -9.98
N LEU A 29 7.63 0.19 -9.55
CA LEU A 29 7.77 -0.98 -10.43
C LEU A 29 6.42 -1.66 -10.73
N LEU A 30 5.33 -1.10 -10.20
CA LEU A 30 3.98 -1.57 -10.48
C LEU A 30 3.51 -1.02 -11.82
N THR A 31 2.69 -1.80 -12.52
CA THR A 31 1.84 -1.25 -13.58
C THR A 31 0.75 -0.36 -12.98
N GLU A 32 0.07 0.41 -13.83
CA GLU A 32 -1.05 1.25 -13.42
C GLU A 32 -2.16 0.41 -12.75
N GLU A 33 -2.50 -0.75 -13.33
CA GLU A 33 -3.48 -1.68 -12.75
C GLU A 33 -3.03 -2.26 -11.41
N GLU A 34 -1.75 -2.60 -11.26
CA GLU A 34 -1.21 -3.10 -10.00
C GLU A 34 -1.20 -2.02 -8.92
N LEU A 35 -0.91 -0.77 -9.30
CA LEU A 35 -0.94 0.39 -8.42
C LEU A 35 -2.37 0.70 -7.96
N ASP A 36 -3.35 0.68 -8.86
CA ASP A 36 -4.76 0.88 -8.52
C ASP A 36 -5.26 -0.19 -7.54
N ASN A 37 -4.93 -1.47 -7.78
CA ASN A 37 -5.25 -2.55 -6.84
C ASN A 37 -4.60 -2.33 -5.47
N PHE A 38 -3.34 -1.87 -5.45
CA PHE A 38 -2.63 -1.61 -4.20
C PHE A 38 -3.24 -0.43 -3.42
N LEU A 39 -3.65 0.64 -4.11
CA LEU A 39 -4.33 1.78 -3.49
C LEU A 39 -5.72 1.40 -2.97
N LEU A 40 -6.48 0.62 -3.73
CA LEU A 40 -7.78 0.10 -3.31
C LEU A 40 -7.66 -0.77 -2.06
N PHE A 41 -6.66 -1.67 -2.03
CA PHE A 41 -6.37 -2.49 -0.86
C PHE A 41 -6.09 -1.61 0.37
N LEU A 42 -5.23 -0.60 0.23
CA LEU A 42 -4.93 0.31 1.35
C LEU A 42 -6.21 1.00 1.85
N GLN A 43 -7.05 1.51 0.96
CA GLN A 43 -8.29 2.18 1.32
C GLN A 43 -9.30 1.26 2.03
N LEU A 44 -9.38 -0.01 1.63
CA LEU A 44 -10.19 -1.02 2.31
C LEU A 44 -9.64 -1.39 3.69
N THR A 45 -8.32 -1.49 3.84
CA THR A 45 -7.70 -1.82 5.13
C THR A 45 -7.67 -0.67 6.12
N ASP A 46 -7.69 0.57 5.62
CA ASP A 46 -7.67 1.80 6.41
C ASP A 46 -9.08 2.30 6.74
N THR A 47 -10.13 1.55 6.41
CA THR A 47 -11.47 1.80 6.92
C THR A 47 -11.50 1.30 8.36
N PRO A 48 -11.45 2.18 9.40
CA PRO A 48 -11.65 1.71 10.76
C PRO A 48 -13.08 1.18 10.84
N ALA A 49 -13.24 -0.07 11.26
CA ALA A 49 -14.50 -0.54 11.81
C ALA A 49 -14.76 0.15 13.17
N ASN A 50 -14.88 1.47 13.16
CA ASN A 50 -15.39 2.26 14.28
C ASN A 50 -16.79 2.73 13.90
N ASP A 51 -17.75 1.84 14.14
CA ASP A 51 -19.12 2.20 14.53
C ASP A 51 -19.12 2.34 16.07
#